data_AF-A0AAW6XGJ5-F1
#
_entry.id   AF-A0AAW6XGJ5-F1
#
_cell.length_a   1.000
_cell.length_b   1.000
_cell.length_c   1.000
_cell.angle_alpha   90.00
_cell.angle_beta   90.00
_cell.angle_gamma   90.00
#
_symmetry.space_group_name_H-M   'P 1'
#
loop_
_entity.id
_entity.type
_entity.pdbx_description
1 polymer ?
#
loop_
_entity_poly.entity_id
_entity_poly.type
_entity_poly.pdbx_seq_one_letter_code
_entity_poly.pdbx_strand_id
1 'polypeptide(L)'
;KLQALRDARAAHDKNYQALTDVVTGIARCHQQKKDTEMQSQEAESQWRTLFRKLRGEMTPELQAQHHSRISKRELAKEFDGLIEEMELDKMQLHLNCGGTAPKVVNAHKDALTTFAAHAMHQAVDALSKALISPDVIKACALASR
;
A
#
# COMPACT_ATOMS: atom_id res chain seq x y z
N LYS A 1 -23.59 2.41 -12.00
CA LYS A 1 -22.53 3.36 -11.55
C LYS A 1 -21.96 3.00 -10.19
N LEU A 2 -22.79 2.71 -9.18
CA LEU A 2 -22.30 2.26 -7.85
C LEU A 2 -21.46 0.97 -7.90
N GLN A 3 -21.86 -0.02 -8.72
CA GLN A 3 -21.07 -1.25 -8.87
C GLN A 3 -19.67 -0.96 -9.43
N ALA A 4 -19.59 -0.17 -10.52
CA ALA A 4 -18.31 0.24 -11.08
C ALA A 4 -17.41 1.00 -10.09
N LEU A 5 -17.99 1.83 -9.20
CA LEU A 5 -17.24 2.46 -8.11
C LEU A 5 -16.71 1.43 -7.10
N ARG A 6 -17.53 0.44 -6.71
CA ARG A 6 -17.10 -0.63 -5.80
C ARG A 6 -15.97 -1.46 -6.41
N ASP A 7 -16.10 -1.84 -7.67
CA ASP A 7 -15.09 -2.64 -8.38
C ASP A 7 -13.78 -1.87 -8.54
N ALA A 8 -13.86 -0.58 -8.92
CA ALA A 8 -12.68 0.28 -9.02
C ALA A 8 -11.98 0.44 -7.68
N ARG A 9 -12.75 0.61 -6.59
CA ARG A 9 -12.21 0.72 -5.23
C ARG A 9 -11.54 -0.59 -4.80
N ALA A 10 -12.20 -1.72 -4.99
CA ALA A 10 -11.63 -3.02 -4.64
C ALA A 10 -10.31 -3.30 -5.38
N ALA A 11 -10.23 -2.93 -6.66
CA ALA A 11 -8.99 -3.05 -7.44
C ALA A 11 -7.89 -2.12 -6.91
N HIS A 12 -8.22 -0.88 -6.53
CA HIS A 12 -7.25 0.05 -5.94
C HIS A 12 -6.78 -0.40 -4.55
N ASP A 13 -7.70 -0.79 -3.68
CA ASP A 13 -7.40 -1.25 -2.32
C ASP A 13 -6.50 -2.49 -2.35
N LYS A 14 -6.73 -3.42 -3.30
CA LYS A 14 -5.83 -4.58 -3.50
C LYS A 14 -4.40 -4.15 -3.84
N ASN A 15 -4.23 -3.21 -4.78
CA ASN A 15 -2.89 -2.73 -5.16
C ASN A 15 -2.22 -1.96 -4.01
N TYR A 16 -2.99 -1.15 -3.30
CA TYR A 16 -2.51 -0.36 -2.17
C TYR A 16 -2.08 -1.24 -0.99
N GLN A 17 -2.85 -2.31 -0.70
CA GLN A 17 -2.47 -3.28 0.33
C GLN A 17 -1.17 -3.98 -0.04
N ALA A 18 -1.04 -4.49 -1.27
CA ALA A 18 0.20 -5.13 -1.72
C ALA A 18 1.41 -4.18 -1.65
N LEU A 19 1.23 -2.90 -2.02
CA LEU A 19 2.27 -1.89 -1.87
C LEU A 19 2.68 -1.69 -0.40
N THR A 20 1.71 -1.61 0.50
CA THR A 20 1.95 -1.45 1.94
C THR A 20 2.69 -2.65 2.52
N ASP A 21 2.33 -3.86 2.08
CA ASP A 21 2.97 -5.11 2.49
C ASP A 21 4.45 -5.14 2.06
N VAL A 22 4.74 -4.76 0.80
CA VAL A 22 6.12 -4.67 0.29
C VAL A 22 6.93 -3.61 1.03
N VAL A 23 6.38 -2.41 1.25
CA VAL A 23 7.06 -1.35 2.01
C VAL A 23 7.40 -1.81 3.43
N THR A 24 6.45 -2.49 4.08
CA THR A 24 6.65 -3.05 5.43
C THR A 24 7.70 -4.18 5.42
N GLY A 25 7.70 -5.00 4.36
CA GLY A 25 8.69 -6.07 4.16
C GLY A 25 10.10 -5.54 3.95
N ILE A 26 10.28 -4.49 3.15
CA ILE A 26 11.58 -3.81 2.93
C ILE A 26 12.13 -3.28 4.26
N ALA A 27 11.29 -2.58 5.04
CA ALA A 27 11.70 -2.07 6.35
C ALA A 27 12.15 -3.20 7.30
N ARG A 28 11.45 -4.34 7.27
CA ARG A 28 11.83 -5.53 8.04
C ARG A 28 13.15 -6.12 7.57
N CYS A 29 13.38 -6.22 6.27
CA CYS A 29 14.64 -6.73 5.70
C CYS A 29 15.82 -5.84 6.11
N HIS A 30 15.66 -4.51 6.04
CA HIS A 30 16.70 -3.59 6.53
C HIS A 30 17.04 -3.82 8.01
N GLN A 31 16.03 -4.00 8.85
CA GLN A 31 16.25 -4.27 10.28
C GLN A 31 16.96 -5.61 10.50
N GLN A 32 16.47 -6.68 9.89
CA GLN A 32 17.07 -8.02 10.02
C GLN A 32 18.49 -8.08 9.46
N LYS A 33 18.77 -7.38 8.37
CA LYS A 33 20.11 -7.22 7.82
C LYS A 33 21.03 -6.58 8.85
N LYS A 34 20.64 -5.43 9.41
CA LYS A 34 21.43 -4.70 10.41
C LYS A 34 21.74 -5.58 11.63
N ASP A 35 20.76 -6.33 12.11
CA ASP A 35 20.93 -7.25 13.24
C ASP A 35 21.90 -8.39 12.89
N THR A 36 21.80 -8.94 11.67
CA THR A 36 22.70 -9.99 11.17
C THR A 36 24.13 -9.48 11.01
N GLU A 37 24.32 -8.27 10.50
CA GLU A 37 25.62 -7.62 10.38
C GLU A 37 26.28 -7.41 11.74
N MET A 38 25.51 -6.93 12.74
CA MET A 38 25.99 -6.75 14.11
C MET A 38 26.46 -8.09 14.71
N GLN A 39 25.63 -9.13 14.58
CA GLN A 39 25.98 -10.47 15.03
C GLN A 39 27.19 -11.06 14.30
N SER A 40 27.36 -10.72 13.01
CA SER A 40 28.51 -11.15 12.20
C SER A 40 29.79 -10.48 12.66
N GLN A 41 29.75 -9.18 12.93
CA GLN A 41 30.89 -8.40 13.44
C GLN A 41 31.33 -8.88 14.84
N GLU A 42 30.37 -9.14 15.73
CA GLU A 42 30.68 -9.67 17.06
C GLU A 42 31.32 -11.06 16.96
N ALA A 43 30.74 -11.97 16.16
CA ALA A 43 31.30 -13.29 15.93
C ALA A 43 32.70 -13.22 15.29
N GLU A 44 32.94 -12.26 14.38
CA GLU A 44 34.26 -12.03 13.80
C GLU A 44 35.30 -11.60 14.85
N SER A 45 34.94 -10.68 15.73
CA SER A 45 35.83 -10.19 16.79
C SER A 45 36.22 -11.33 17.75
N GLN A 46 35.23 -12.12 18.18
CA GLN A 46 35.43 -13.29 19.04
C GLN A 46 36.32 -14.34 18.35
N TRP A 47 36.00 -14.68 17.10
CA TRP A 47 36.76 -15.65 16.31
C TRP A 47 38.22 -15.24 16.12
N ARG A 48 38.48 -13.98 15.72
CA ARG A 48 39.84 -13.45 15.54
C ARG A 48 40.64 -13.46 16.84
N THR A 49 39.97 -13.26 17.97
CA THR A 49 40.61 -13.28 19.30
C THR A 49 41.00 -14.71 19.68
N LEU A 50 40.10 -15.67 19.50
CA LEU A 50 40.37 -17.08 19.80
C LEU A 50 41.41 -17.68 18.86
N PHE A 51 41.33 -17.43 17.54
CA PHE A 51 42.30 -17.89 16.56
C PHE A 51 43.72 -17.40 16.87
N ARG A 52 43.87 -16.14 17.28
CA ARG A 52 45.15 -15.58 17.74
C ARG A 52 45.64 -16.23 19.03
N LYS A 53 44.75 -16.43 20.02
CA LYS A 53 45.09 -17.10 21.28
C LYS A 53 45.62 -18.52 21.05
N LEU A 54 45.01 -19.24 20.10
CA LEU A 54 45.40 -20.59 19.70
C LEU A 54 46.55 -20.62 18.68
N ARG A 55 47.14 -19.46 18.36
CA ARG A 55 48.26 -19.32 17.39
C ARG A 55 47.99 -19.99 16.04
N GLY A 56 46.74 -19.97 15.60
CA GLY A 56 46.34 -20.57 14.32
C GLY A 56 45.89 -22.03 14.39
N GLU A 57 45.93 -22.68 15.56
CA GLU A 57 45.43 -24.05 15.70
C GLU A 57 43.91 -24.09 15.46
N MET A 58 43.51 -24.89 14.47
CA MET A 58 42.11 -25.01 14.06
C MET A 58 41.40 -26.08 14.88
N THR A 59 40.76 -25.68 15.96
CA THR A 59 39.92 -26.59 16.77
C THR A 59 38.52 -26.74 16.15
N PRO A 60 37.79 -27.83 16.47
CA PRO A 60 36.42 -28.01 15.99
C PRO A 60 35.49 -26.84 16.34
N GLU A 61 35.63 -26.28 17.55
CA GLU A 61 34.86 -25.10 17.98
C GLU A 61 35.18 -23.87 17.12
N LEU A 62 36.46 -23.60 16.87
CA LEU A 62 36.88 -22.46 16.06
C LEU A 62 36.44 -22.60 14.60
N GLN A 63 36.45 -23.83 14.07
CA GLN A 63 35.93 -24.14 12.75
C GLN A 63 34.40 -23.91 12.69
N ALA A 64 33.66 -24.34 13.70
CA ALA A 64 32.22 -24.09 13.79
C ALA A 64 31.89 -22.59 13.85
N GLN A 65 32.63 -21.82 14.66
CA GLN A 65 32.51 -20.36 14.70
C GLN A 65 32.81 -19.71 13.34
N HIS A 66 33.83 -20.20 12.62
CA HIS A 66 34.16 -19.73 11.28
C HIS A 66 32.97 -19.92 10.32
N HIS A 67 32.42 -21.14 10.26
CA HIS A 67 31.26 -21.42 9.41
C HIS A 67 30.07 -20.53 9.76
N SER A 68 29.72 -20.42 11.05
CA SER A 68 28.61 -19.57 11.50
C SER A 68 28.78 -18.11 11.07
N ARG A 69 29.99 -17.56 11.20
CA ARG A 69 30.30 -16.19 10.76
C ARG A 69 30.14 -16.02 9.24
N ILE A 70 30.66 -16.96 8.45
CA ILE A 70 30.51 -16.91 6.99
C ILE A 70 29.03 -16.97 6.60
N SER A 71 28.26 -17.90 7.18
CA SER A 71 26.82 -17.99 6.94
C SER A 71 26.09 -16.69 7.26
N LYS A 72 26.38 -16.04 8.40
CA LYS A 72 25.79 -14.75 8.76
C LYS A 72 26.16 -13.64 7.78
N ARG A 73 27.42 -13.58 7.35
CA ARG A 73 27.88 -12.59 6.37
C ARG A 73 27.20 -12.78 5.01
N GLU A 74 27.08 -14.01 4.54
CA GLU A 74 26.39 -14.27 3.27
C GLU A 74 24.88 -13.98 3.40
N LEU A 75 24.24 -14.34 4.53
CA LEU A 75 22.84 -13.97 4.80
C LEU A 75 22.61 -12.45 4.76
N ALA A 76 23.53 -11.64 5.28
CA ALA A 76 23.42 -10.19 5.19
C ALA A 76 23.41 -9.68 3.74
N LYS A 77 24.12 -10.35 2.83
CA LYS A 77 24.09 -10.04 1.39
C LYS A 77 22.83 -10.54 0.71
N GLU A 78 22.28 -11.68 1.12
CA GLU A 78 20.99 -12.15 0.62
C GLU A 78 19.88 -11.13 0.91
N PHE A 79 19.94 -10.45 2.07
CA PHE A 79 19.03 -9.32 2.34
C PHE A 79 19.22 -8.15 1.37
N ASP A 80 20.45 -7.83 0.94
CA ASP A 80 20.67 -6.77 -0.05
C ASP A 80 20.00 -7.11 -1.38
N GLY A 81 20.21 -8.33 -1.89
CA GLY A 81 19.55 -8.79 -3.11
C GLY A 81 18.03 -8.77 -3.01
N LEU A 82 17.49 -9.29 -1.89
CA LEU A 82 16.05 -9.28 -1.65
C LEU A 82 15.47 -7.85 -1.56
N ILE A 83 16.19 -6.91 -0.93
CA ILE A 83 15.75 -5.52 -0.86
C ILE A 83 15.70 -4.88 -2.26
N GLU A 84 16.70 -5.14 -3.11
CA GLU A 84 16.72 -4.66 -4.49
C GLU A 84 15.53 -5.19 -5.29
N GLU A 85 15.25 -6.50 -5.19
CA GLU A 85 14.07 -7.12 -5.81
C GLU A 85 12.77 -6.51 -5.31
N MET A 86 12.63 -6.33 -4.00
CA MET A 86 11.42 -5.73 -3.40
C MET A 86 11.24 -4.25 -3.75
N GLU A 87 12.32 -3.48 -3.94
CA GLU A 87 12.23 -2.10 -4.42
C GLU A 87 11.74 -2.03 -5.88
N LEU A 88 12.11 -2.99 -6.73
CA LEU A 88 11.51 -3.14 -8.06
C LEU A 88 10.01 -3.44 -7.98
N ASP A 89 9.62 -4.37 -7.12
CA ASP A 89 8.20 -4.70 -6.88
C ASP A 89 7.40 -3.48 -6.37
N LYS A 90 7.98 -2.72 -5.44
CA LYS A 90 7.39 -1.49 -4.92
C LYS A 90 7.16 -0.46 -6.03
N MET A 91 8.12 -0.27 -6.93
CA MET A 91 7.95 0.62 -8.08
C MET A 91 6.79 0.16 -8.98
N GLN A 92 6.73 -1.13 -9.29
CA GLN A 92 5.63 -1.69 -10.09
C GLN A 92 4.27 -1.52 -9.41
N LEU A 93 4.19 -1.74 -8.10
CA LEU A 93 2.96 -1.56 -7.31
C LEU A 93 2.54 -0.09 -7.22
N HIS A 94 3.50 0.84 -7.15
CA HIS A 94 3.22 2.27 -7.27
C HIS A 94 2.60 2.62 -8.62
N LEU A 95 3.14 2.10 -9.73
CA LEU A 95 2.55 2.28 -11.06
C LEU A 95 1.14 1.69 -11.13
N ASN A 96 0.92 0.51 -10.56
CA ASN A 96 -0.39 -0.12 -10.50
C ASN A 96 -1.41 0.73 -9.71
N CYS A 97 -0.99 1.32 -8.59
CA CYS A 97 -1.81 2.28 -7.84
C CYS A 97 -2.10 3.54 -8.66
N GLY A 98 -1.09 4.08 -9.37
CA GLY A 98 -1.25 5.21 -10.28
C GLY A 98 -2.23 4.93 -11.42
N GLY A 99 -2.33 3.68 -11.87
CA GLY A 99 -3.30 3.26 -12.88
C GLY A 99 -4.73 3.05 -12.34
N THR A 100 -4.90 2.68 -11.08
CA THR A 100 -6.23 2.43 -10.48
C THR A 100 -6.83 3.64 -9.79
N ALA A 101 -6.02 4.53 -9.20
CA ALA A 101 -6.52 5.72 -8.50
C ALA A 101 -7.40 6.63 -9.37
N PRO A 102 -7.02 6.99 -10.62
CA PRO A 102 -7.89 7.79 -11.49
C PRO A 102 -9.22 7.10 -11.81
N LYS A 103 -9.23 5.76 -11.90
CA LYS A 103 -10.46 4.99 -12.14
C LYS A 103 -11.42 5.10 -10.98
N VAL A 104 -10.93 5.07 -9.73
CA VAL A 104 -11.74 5.30 -8.53
C VAL A 104 -12.32 6.71 -8.54
N VAL A 105 -11.49 7.73 -8.80
CA VAL A 105 -11.93 9.14 -8.85
C VAL A 105 -13.01 9.35 -9.91
N ASN A 106 -12.80 8.82 -11.11
CA ASN A 106 -13.76 8.93 -12.21
C ASN A 106 -15.07 8.19 -11.90
N ALA A 107 -15.00 6.95 -11.41
CA ALA A 107 -16.18 6.18 -11.04
C ALA A 107 -16.97 6.85 -9.89
N HIS A 108 -16.26 7.50 -8.96
CA HIS A 108 -16.88 8.25 -7.88
C HIS A 108 -17.60 9.50 -8.40
N LYS A 109 -16.92 10.30 -9.23
CA LYS A 109 -17.50 11.47 -9.89
C LYS A 109 -18.76 11.10 -10.67
N ASP A 110 -18.70 10.02 -11.46
CA ASP A 110 -19.83 9.51 -12.22
C ASP A 110 -21.01 9.12 -11.33
N ALA A 111 -20.75 8.36 -10.26
CA ALA A 111 -21.78 7.93 -9.33
C ALA A 111 -22.45 9.13 -8.64
N LEU A 112 -21.67 10.09 -8.17
CA LEU A 112 -22.16 11.29 -7.50
C LEU A 112 -22.97 12.18 -8.46
N THR A 113 -22.47 12.41 -9.67
CA THR A 113 -23.16 13.23 -10.68
C THR A 113 -24.49 12.60 -11.08
N THR A 114 -24.52 11.27 -11.27
CA THR A 114 -25.75 10.54 -11.59
C THR A 114 -26.77 10.65 -10.46
N PHE A 115 -26.32 10.49 -9.22
CA PHE A 115 -27.18 10.63 -8.05
C PHE A 115 -27.73 12.06 -7.92
N ALA A 116 -26.88 13.07 -8.07
CA ALA A 116 -27.27 14.47 -7.99
C ALA A 116 -28.31 14.83 -9.06
N ALA A 117 -28.12 14.37 -10.31
CA ALA A 117 -29.09 14.58 -11.38
C ALA A 117 -30.46 13.94 -11.05
N HIS A 118 -30.46 12.71 -10.51
CA HIS A 118 -31.68 12.04 -10.09
C HIS A 118 -32.39 12.79 -8.96
N ALA A 119 -31.66 13.20 -7.91
CA ALA A 119 -32.20 13.93 -6.78
C ALA A 119 -32.77 15.30 -7.19
N MET A 120 -32.05 16.03 -8.06
CA MET A 120 -32.51 17.29 -8.63
C MET A 120 -33.81 17.11 -9.42
N HIS A 121 -33.90 16.09 -10.27
CA HIS A 121 -35.12 15.80 -11.03
C HIS A 121 -36.32 15.53 -10.12
N GLN A 122 -36.13 14.71 -9.08
CA GLN A 122 -37.18 14.43 -8.10
C GLN A 122 -37.63 15.69 -7.35
N ALA A 123 -36.68 16.54 -6.97
CA ALA A 123 -36.98 17.81 -6.29
C ALA A 123 -37.77 18.76 -7.20
N VAL A 124 -37.36 18.92 -8.46
CA VAL A 124 -38.07 19.76 -9.44
C VAL A 124 -39.47 19.22 -9.72
N ASP A 125 -39.64 17.91 -9.87
CA ASP A 125 -40.96 17.30 -10.05
C ASP A 125 -41.88 17.55 -8.86
N ALA A 126 -41.37 17.38 -7.64
CA ALA A 126 -42.14 17.62 -6.42
C ALA A 126 -42.55 19.09 -6.28
N LEU A 127 -41.62 20.02 -6.52
CA LEU A 127 -41.89 21.46 -6.50
C LEU A 127 -42.89 21.86 -7.58
N SER A 128 -42.75 21.32 -8.80
CA SER A 128 -43.66 21.60 -9.91
C SER A 128 -45.09 21.15 -9.59
N LYS A 129 -45.26 19.96 -9.00
CA LYS A 129 -46.57 19.47 -8.56
C LYS A 129 -47.19 20.33 -7.46
N ALA A 130 -46.39 20.84 -6.53
CA ALA A 130 -46.87 21.69 -5.45
C ALA A 130 -47.25 23.10 -5.92
N LEU A 131 -46.39 23.72 -6.74
CA LEU A 131 -46.49 25.13 -7.13
C LEU A 131 -47.33 25.37 -8.39
N ILE A 132 -47.32 24.44 -9.35
CA ILE A 132 -48.06 24.52 -10.62
C ILE A 132 -49.33 23.66 -10.53
N SER A 133 -49.93 23.59 -9.33
CA SER A 133 -51.21 22.93 -9.15
C SER A 133 -52.34 23.83 -9.67
N PRO A 134 -53.44 23.26 -10.20
CA PRO A 134 -54.58 24.03 -10.69
C PRO A 134 -55.12 25.02 -9.65
N ASP A 135 -55.12 24.62 -8.37
CA ASP A 135 -55.59 25.45 -7.27
C ASP A 135 -54.69 26.66 -7.03
N VAL A 136 -53.37 26.47 -7.04
CA VAL A 136 -52.40 27.58 -6.89
C VAL A 136 -52.47 28.51 -8.10
N ILE A 137 -52.52 27.98 -9.32
CA ILE A 137 -52.67 28.78 -10.55
C ILE A 137 -53.94 29.62 -10.49
N LYS A 138 -55.07 29.02 -10.09
CA LYS A 138 -56.35 29.71 -9.94
C LYS A 138 -56.28 30.81 -8.88
N ALA A 139 -55.66 30.53 -7.72
CA ALA A 139 -55.47 31.52 -6.67
C ALA A 139 -54.62 32.71 -7.14
N CYS A 140 -53.50 32.47 -7.82
CA CYS A 140 -52.66 33.53 -8.38
C CYS A 140 -53.40 34.35 -9.45
N ALA A 141 -54.16 33.71 -10.35
CA ALA A 141 -54.92 34.40 -11.38
C ALA A 141 -56.01 35.32 -10.79
N LEU A 142 -56.63 34.90 -9.68
CA LEU A 142 -57.62 35.71 -8.97
C LEU A 142 -56.99 36.88 -8.20
N ALA A 143 -55.79 36.71 -7.63
CA ALA A 143 -55.07 37.77 -6.94
C ALA A 143 -54.49 38.84 -7.89
N SER A 144 -54.45 38.58 -9.19
CA SER A 144 -53.89 39.47 -10.22
C SER A 144 -54.94 40.40 -10.86
N ARG A 145 -56.20 40.35 -10.40
CA ARG A 145 -57.30 41.24 -10.82
C ARG A 145 -57.59 42.26 -9.73
#